data_AF-A0AAV0TBE2-F1
#
_entry.id   AF-A0AAV0TBE2-F1
#
_cell.length_a   1.000
_cell.length_b   1.000
_cell.length_c   1.000
_cell.angle_alpha   90.00
_cell.angle_beta   90.00
_cell.angle_gamma   90.00
#
_symmetry.space_group_name_H-M   'P 1'
#
loop_
_entity.id
_entity.type
_entity.pdbx_description
1 polymer ?
#
loop_
_entity_poly.entity_id
_entity_poly.type
_entity_poly.pdbx_seq_one_letter_code
_entity_poly.pdbx_strand_id
1 'polypeptide(L)'
;MASYNDMKRHKVNQSILVSGESGAGKTETTKILMNHLASIAGGLNDYTIKKIIEVNPLLESFGNAKTVRNDNSSRFGKFTQLQFDSAGILVGARCRTYLLEKTRVISHEEMERNYHIFYQLLAANDSKERWFLEDVNKCYAYTGANKTIKIEGMSDSKHFERTKTALGLIGVTKEQQQVLFEVLAGVIHLGQLEIQSKNNNEESEIVPDNQGAKNATKLLGISTENLEKALCSRQIAVAGDKVTAFLKKDQAEECIGALSKAIYSNVFDWLVETINTSLENDKKMRYHVGILDIFGFEHFKHNSFEQFCINYANEKIQQKFTQDVFKTVQIEYEAEGIVWSHINFADNQDVISVIEDRLGIISLLNDEVMRPKGNDESLVSKLSTIHKDELDVIVFPRTSRTQFTIKHYAGTVTYESLGFLEKHKDALLPDLSNLMRGSSKQFLRTIFVEKVGSPVMSRKKATVMLEVVELQKVLWRWQMLAPNLRTTLTSS
;
A
#
# COMPACT_ATOMS: atom_id res chain seq x y z
N MET A 1 15.57 4.07 -24.20
CA MET A 1 15.85 3.36 -25.47
C MET A 1 16.56 2.03 -25.30
N ALA A 2 17.65 1.94 -24.52
CA ALA A 2 18.43 0.70 -24.36
C ALA A 2 17.57 -0.53 -24.02
N SER A 3 16.75 -0.46 -22.96
CA SER A 3 15.87 -1.58 -22.56
C SER A 3 14.93 -2.03 -23.68
N TYR A 4 14.31 -1.10 -24.43
CA TYR A 4 13.42 -1.46 -25.54
C TYR A 4 14.17 -2.13 -26.70
N ASN A 5 15.36 -1.62 -27.04
CA ASN A 5 16.18 -2.20 -28.10
C ASN A 5 16.70 -3.59 -27.70
N ASP A 6 17.12 -3.77 -26.46
CA ASP A 6 17.58 -5.06 -25.94
C ASP A 6 16.44 -6.07 -25.88
N MET A 7 15.24 -5.66 -25.47
CA MET A 7 14.04 -6.48 -25.55
C MET A 7 13.79 -6.97 -26.97
N LYS A 8 13.86 -6.09 -27.97
CA LYS A 8 13.65 -6.45 -29.39
C LYS A 8 14.77 -7.34 -29.94
N ARG A 9 16.02 -7.05 -29.61
CA ARG A 9 17.20 -7.75 -30.12
C ARG A 9 17.34 -9.14 -29.52
N HIS A 10 17.20 -9.25 -28.21
CA HIS A 10 17.46 -10.47 -27.46
C HIS A 10 16.20 -11.27 -27.16
N LYS A 11 15.00 -10.71 -27.41
CA LYS A 11 13.71 -11.37 -27.13
C LYS A 11 13.56 -11.75 -25.65
N VAL A 12 14.06 -10.90 -24.75
CA VAL A 12 14.01 -11.08 -23.29
C VAL A 12 13.26 -9.92 -22.66
N ASN A 13 12.42 -10.21 -21.68
CA ASN A 13 11.74 -9.20 -20.88
C ASN A 13 12.74 -8.31 -20.15
N GLN A 14 12.33 -7.06 -19.87
CA GLN A 14 13.19 -6.07 -19.23
C GLN A 14 12.51 -5.48 -18.00
N SER A 15 13.31 -4.90 -17.12
CA SER A 15 12.84 -4.17 -15.95
C SER A 15 13.63 -2.90 -15.74
N ILE A 16 12.97 -1.86 -15.27
CA ILE A 16 13.56 -0.58 -14.91
C ILE A 16 13.14 -0.27 -13.48
N LEU A 17 14.11 -0.22 -12.57
CA LEU A 17 13.90 0.20 -11.20
C LEU A 17 14.15 1.70 -11.09
N VAL A 18 13.16 2.45 -10.61
CA VAL A 18 13.30 3.87 -10.29
C VAL A 18 13.34 3.99 -8.76
N SER A 19 14.54 4.22 -8.21
CA SER A 19 14.77 4.35 -6.77
C SER A 19 15.28 5.74 -6.39
N GLY A 20 15.20 6.07 -5.10
CA GLY A 20 15.59 7.37 -4.55
C GLY A 20 14.74 7.75 -3.34
N GLU A 21 15.16 8.77 -2.59
CA GLU A 21 14.44 9.27 -1.40
C GLU A 21 13.04 9.81 -1.73
N SER A 22 12.18 9.93 -0.71
CA SER A 22 10.86 10.54 -0.88
C SER A 22 10.99 11.98 -1.40
N GLY A 23 10.29 12.31 -2.49
CA GLY A 23 10.39 13.61 -3.16
C GLY A 23 11.46 13.72 -4.25
N ALA A 24 12.30 12.70 -4.48
CA ALA A 24 13.38 12.75 -5.47
C ALA A 24 12.95 12.74 -6.96
N GLY A 25 11.63 12.79 -7.26
CA GLY A 25 11.11 12.79 -8.64
C GLY A 25 10.93 11.41 -9.29
N LYS A 26 10.80 10.33 -8.49
CA LYS A 26 10.58 8.95 -8.99
C LYS A 26 9.33 8.81 -9.86
N THR A 27 8.21 9.32 -9.37
CA THR A 27 6.91 9.27 -10.06
C THR A 27 6.97 10.03 -11.40
N GLU A 28 7.57 11.23 -11.40
CA GLU A 28 7.72 12.04 -12.62
C GLU A 28 8.66 11.39 -13.64
N THR A 29 9.77 10.82 -13.17
CA THR A 29 10.68 10.03 -14.01
C THR A 29 9.95 8.85 -14.65
N THR A 30 9.12 8.15 -13.88
CA THR A 30 8.29 7.03 -14.38
C THR A 30 7.30 7.50 -15.45
N LYS A 31 6.65 8.65 -15.27
CA LYS A 31 5.77 9.26 -16.29
C LYS A 31 6.50 9.57 -17.59
N ILE A 32 7.66 10.23 -17.50
CA ILE A 32 8.51 10.55 -18.68
C ILE A 32 8.93 9.26 -19.40
N LEU A 33 9.33 8.24 -18.64
CA LEU A 33 9.77 6.97 -19.19
C LEU A 33 8.65 6.23 -19.91
N MET A 34 7.45 6.17 -19.32
CA MET A 34 6.28 5.59 -19.96
C MET A 34 5.92 6.34 -21.26
N ASN A 35 5.90 7.67 -21.24
CA ASN A 35 5.64 8.49 -22.42
C ASN A 35 6.67 8.25 -23.54
N HIS A 36 7.93 8.12 -23.17
CA HIS A 36 9.01 7.87 -24.13
C HIS A 36 8.92 6.47 -24.74
N LEU A 37 8.72 5.42 -23.92
CA LEU A 37 8.55 4.05 -24.40
C LEU A 37 7.31 3.91 -25.31
N ALA A 38 6.22 4.57 -24.93
CA ALA A 38 5.02 4.66 -25.75
C ALA A 38 5.28 5.32 -27.12
N SER A 39 6.10 6.38 -27.13
CA SER A 39 6.48 7.11 -28.34
C SER A 39 7.24 6.23 -29.33
N ILE A 40 8.28 5.54 -28.86
CA ILE A 40 9.17 4.75 -29.72
C ILE A 40 8.59 3.38 -30.13
N ALA A 41 7.59 2.88 -29.40
CA ALA A 41 6.94 1.60 -29.68
C ALA A 41 5.76 1.73 -30.67
N GLY A 42 5.61 2.88 -31.34
CA GLY A 42 4.66 3.07 -32.44
C GLY A 42 3.21 3.26 -32.01
N GLY A 43 2.93 3.64 -30.76
CA GLY A 43 1.57 3.73 -30.24
C GLY A 43 1.06 5.13 -29.90
N LEU A 44 1.71 6.22 -30.32
CA LEU A 44 1.24 7.59 -30.00
C LEU A 44 -0.17 7.89 -30.53
N ASN A 45 -0.57 7.25 -31.63
CA ASN A 45 -1.92 7.37 -32.20
C ASN A 45 -2.87 6.28 -31.69
N ASP A 46 -2.40 5.37 -30.84
CA ASP A 46 -3.21 4.31 -30.26
C ASP A 46 -3.89 4.83 -28.99
N TYR A 47 -5.21 4.77 -28.99
CA TYR A 47 -6.07 5.13 -27.86
C TYR A 47 -5.69 4.37 -26.56
N THR A 48 -5.12 3.17 -26.70
CA THR A 48 -4.62 2.33 -25.59
C THR A 48 -3.48 3.01 -24.84
N ILE A 49 -2.55 3.67 -25.54
CA ILE A 49 -1.43 4.39 -24.91
C ILE A 49 -1.92 5.60 -24.13
N LYS A 50 -2.83 6.37 -24.73
CA LYS A 50 -3.44 7.52 -24.05
C LYS A 50 -4.14 7.06 -22.77
N LYS A 51 -4.85 5.94 -22.79
CA LYS A 51 -5.43 5.34 -21.58
C LYS A 51 -4.37 4.99 -20.52
N ILE A 52 -3.24 4.37 -20.90
CA ILE A 52 -2.18 4.00 -19.94
C ILE A 52 -1.66 5.23 -19.17
N ILE A 53 -1.48 6.36 -19.87
CA ILE A 53 -0.95 7.60 -19.27
C ILE A 53 -2.02 8.30 -18.42
N GLU A 54 -3.24 8.43 -18.95
CA GLU A 54 -4.37 9.15 -18.33
C GLU A 54 -4.97 8.43 -17.12
N VAL A 55 -4.58 7.18 -16.86
CA VAL A 55 -5.02 6.40 -15.70
C VAL A 55 -4.14 6.62 -14.46
N ASN A 56 -2.90 7.11 -14.61
CA ASN A 56 -2.06 7.42 -13.44
C ASN A 56 -2.71 8.40 -12.45
N PRO A 57 -3.40 9.47 -12.88
CA PRO A 57 -4.14 10.35 -11.98
C PRO A 57 -5.17 9.64 -11.09
N LEU A 58 -5.71 8.49 -11.49
CA LEU A 58 -6.61 7.69 -10.62
C LEU A 58 -5.84 7.08 -9.47
N LEU A 59 -4.71 6.42 -9.75
CA LEU A 59 -3.87 5.84 -8.71
C LEU A 59 -3.29 6.92 -7.80
N GLU A 60 -2.99 8.12 -8.32
CA GLU A 60 -2.57 9.25 -7.49
C GLU A 60 -3.71 9.76 -6.60
N SER A 61 -4.93 9.86 -7.12
CA SER A 61 -6.08 10.32 -6.32
C SER A 61 -6.41 9.38 -5.16
N PHE A 62 -6.28 8.07 -5.37
CA PHE A 62 -6.62 7.03 -4.39
C PHE A 62 -5.43 6.47 -3.61
N GLY A 63 -4.19 6.79 -4.01
CA GLY A 63 -2.99 6.19 -3.46
C GLY A 63 -1.93 7.21 -3.03
N ASN A 64 -2.12 8.49 -3.34
CA ASN A 64 -1.21 9.54 -2.91
C ASN A 64 -1.86 10.44 -1.86
N ALA A 65 -1.00 11.04 -1.05
CA ALA A 65 -1.36 12.00 -0.03
C ALA A 65 -0.27 13.06 0.12
N LYS A 66 -0.65 14.20 0.68
CA LYS A 66 0.32 15.22 1.10
C LYS A 66 1.00 14.78 2.39
N THR A 67 2.32 14.84 2.37
CA THR A 67 3.21 14.64 3.52
C THR A 67 4.00 15.91 3.77
N VAL A 68 4.76 15.97 4.87
CA VAL A 68 5.64 17.13 5.17
C VAL A 68 6.68 17.38 4.08
N ARG A 69 7.12 16.34 3.36
CA ARG A 69 8.21 16.42 2.36
C ARG A 69 7.73 16.50 0.91
N ASN A 70 6.49 16.07 0.64
CA ASN A 70 5.96 15.96 -0.71
C ASN A 70 4.43 16.11 -0.69
N ASP A 71 3.92 17.07 -1.47
CA ASP A 71 2.48 17.32 -1.62
C ASP A 71 1.73 16.21 -2.36
N ASN A 72 2.42 15.38 -3.15
CA ASN A 72 1.85 14.26 -3.90
C ASN A 72 2.66 12.96 -3.67
N SER A 73 2.81 12.59 -2.40
CA SER A 73 3.58 11.41 -1.99
C SER A 73 2.82 10.11 -2.25
N SER A 74 3.38 9.20 -3.04
CA SER A 74 2.85 7.84 -3.20
C SER A 74 2.89 7.10 -1.87
N ARG A 75 1.75 6.59 -1.42
CA ARG A 75 1.60 5.79 -0.18
C ARG A 75 1.31 4.31 -0.49
N PHE A 76 1.85 3.85 -1.62
CA PHE A 76 1.87 2.48 -2.10
C PHE A 76 3.04 2.34 -3.10
N GLY A 77 3.56 1.13 -3.26
CA GLY A 77 4.49 0.77 -4.33
C GLY A 77 3.73 0.34 -5.59
N LYS A 78 4.23 0.71 -6.76
CA LYS A 78 3.61 0.43 -8.06
C LYS A 78 4.60 -0.25 -9.00
N PHE A 79 4.20 -1.39 -9.53
CA PHE A 79 4.85 -2.04 -10.66
C PHE A 79 3.97 -1.93 -11.90
N THR A 80 4.44 -1.20 -12.92
CA THR A 80 3.77 -1.08 -14.21
C THR A 80 4.46 -1.95 -15.24
N GLN A 81 3.78 -2.99 -15.70
CA GLN A 81 4.21 -3.85 -16.79
C GLN A 81 3.67 -3.32 -18.11
N LEU A 82 4.53 -2.79 -18.97
CA LEU A 82 4.19 -2.43 -20.35
C LEU A 82 4.28 -3.68 -21.24
N GLN A 83 3.23 -3.99 -21.98
CA GLN A 83 3.11 -5.24 -22.75
C GLN A 83 3.34 -4.99 -24.24
N PHE A 84 4.25 -5.75 -24.83
CA PHE A 84 4.64 -5.62 -26.24
C PHE A 84 4.34 -6.91 -27.02
N ASP A 85 3.94 -6.78 -28.27
CA ASP A 85 3.78 -7.91 -29.18
C ASP A 85 5.12 -8.39 -29.77
N SER A 86 5.08 -9.34 -30.71
CA SER A 86 6.27 -9.88 -31.37
C SER A 86 7.01 -8.87 -32.26
N ALA A 87 6.35 -7.80 -32.71
CA ALA A 87 6.97 -6.73 -33.50
C ALA A 87 7.61 -5.64 -32.61
N GLY A 88 7.33 -5.68 -31.31
CA GLY A 88 7.74 -4.67 -30.34
C GLY A 88 6.76 -3.49 -30.26
N ILE A 89 5.52 -3.65 -30.72
CA ILE A 89 4.48 -2.62 -30.58
C ILE A 89 3.87 -2.72 -29.19
N LEU A 90 3.64 -1.59 -28.52
CA LEU A 90 2.94 -1.57 -27.24
C LEU A 90 1.46 -1.93 -27.44
N VAL A 91 1.01 -3.01 -26.81
CA VAL A 91 -0.36 -3.55 -26.99
C VAL A 91 -1.22 -3.54 -25.74
N GLY A 92 -0.63 -3.23 -24.58
CA GLY A 92 -1.34 -3.15 -23.31
C GLY A 92 -0.44 -2.79 -22.13
N ALA A 93 -1.02 -2.72 -20.94
CA ALA A 93 -0.30 -2.58 -19.70
C ALA A 93 -1.00 -3.29 -18.54
N ARG A 94 -0.24 -3.64 -17.51
CA ARG A 94 -0.76 -4.18 -16.26
C ARG A 94 -0.07 -3.52 -15.07
N CYS A 95 -0.85 -3.08 -14.10
CA CYS A 95 -0.38 -2.50 -12.85
C CYS A 95 -0.51 -3.50 -11.71
N ARG A 96 0.50 -3.57 -10.85
CA ARG A 96 0.44 -4.25 -9.55
C ARG A 96 0.83 -3.25 -8.47
N THR A 97 0.12 -3.29 -7.36
CA THR A 97 0.34 -2.39 -6.22
C THR A 97 0.77 -3.19 -5.00
N TYR A 98 1.55 -2.57 -4.13
CA TYR A 98 2.10 -3.18 -2.92
C TYR A 98 2.06 -2.18 -1.76
N LEU A 99 1.83 -2.67 -0.54
CA LEU A 99 1.99 -1.92 0.70
C LEU A 99 1.25 -0.58 0.70
N LEU A 100 -0.06 -0.61 0.38
CA LEU A 100 -0.92 0.56 0.60
C LEU A 100 -0.90 0.90 2.10
N GLU A 101 -0.60 2.15 2.44
CA GLU A 101 -0.60 2.65 3.83
C GLU A 101 -2.03 2.79 4.39
N LYS A 102 -2.68 1.65 4.67
CA LYS A 102 -4.08 1.60 5.10
C LYS A 102 -4.36 2.49 6.33
N THR A 103 -3.41 2.60 7.25
CA THR A 103 -3.55 3.42 8.47
C THR A 103 -3.76 4.91 8.18
N ARG A 104 -3.30 5.41 7.03
CA ARG A 104 -3.56 6.81 6.61
C ARG A 104 -5.04 7.14 6.51
N VAL A 105 -5.87 6.15 6.19
CA VAL A 105 -7.33 6.32 6.07
C VAL A 105 -7.94 6.83 7.37
N ILE A 106 -7.42 6.42 8.52
CA ILE A 106 -8.00 6.70 9.83
C ILE A 106 -7.19 7.68 10.68
N SER A 107 -5.93 7.92 10.32
CA SER A 107 -5.00 8.77 11.08
C SER A 107 -3.87 9.26 10.20
N HIS A 108 -3.42 10.50 10.40
CA HIS A 108 -2.22 11.05 9.78
C HIS A 108 -1.61 12.14 10.68
N GLU A 109 -0.34 12.44 10.47
CA GLU A 109 0.40 13.45 11.24
C GLU A 109 -0.15 14.87 11.04
N GLU A 110 0.20 15.77 11.97
CA GLU A 110 -0.09 17.19 11.85
C GLU A 110 0.57 17.77 10.59
N MET A 111 -0.13 18.65 9.87
CA MET A 111 0.24 19.23 8.57
C MET A 111 0.20 18.27 7.35
N GLU A 112 -0.05 16.98 7.56
CA GLU A 112 -0.30 16.02 6.47
C GLU A 112 -1.78 15.96 6.06
N ARG A 113 -2.04 15.29 4.94
CA ARG A 113 -3.39 14.96 4.48
C ARG A 113 -3.61 13.45 4.50
N ASN A 114 -4.88 13.08 4.57
CA ASN A 114 -5.35 11.78 4.08
C ASN A 114 -5.20 11.69 2.54
N TYR A 115 -5.63 10.59 1.93
CA TYR A 115 -5.64 10.41 0.48
C TYR A 115 -6.42 11.51 -0.23
N HIS A 116 -5.92 11.95 -1.38
CA HIS A 116 -6.46 13.09 -2.11
C HIS A 116 -7.95 12.95 -2.42
N ILE A 117 -8.40 11.74 -2.73
CA ILE A 117 -9.79 11.45 -3.08
C ILE A 117 -10.79 11.94 -2.01
N PHE A 118 -10.47 11.87 -0.71
CA PHE A 118 -11.39 12.35 0.32
C PHE A 118 -11.63 13.87 0.24
N TYR A 119 -10.57 14.64 -0.04
CA TYR A 119 -10.67 16.08 -0.21
C TYR A 119 -11.30 16.45 -1.56
N GLN A 120 -11.05 15.65 -2.60
CA GLN A 120 -11.74 15.77 -3.89
C GLN A 120 -13.26 15.59 -3.73
N LEU A 121 -13.71 14.61 -2.94
CA LEU A 121 -15.13 14.43 -2.59
C LEU A 121 -15.66 15.64 -1.81
N LEU A 122 -14.94 16.10 -0.78
CA LEU A 122 -15.32 17.28 0.01
C LEU A 122 -15.34 18.57 -0.80
N ALA A 123 -14.67 18.62 -1.96
CA ALA A 123 -14.64 19.75 -2.87
C ALA A 123 -15.63 19.63 -4.04
N ALA A 124 -16.43 18.56 -4.11
CA ALA A 124 -17.41 18.36 -5.18
C ALA A 124 -18.56 19.37 -5.08
N ASN A 125 -18.90 20.09 -6.15
CA ASN A 125 -19.92 21.14 -6.05
C ASN A 125 -21.37 20.61 -6.00
N ASP A 126 -21.68 19.56 -6.79
CA ASP A 126 -23.08 19.21 -7.10
C ASP A 126 -23.60 17.97 -6.35
N SER A 127 -22.83 17.41 -5.41
CA SER A 127 -23.13 16.07 -4.84
C SER A 127 -22.95 15.93 -3.34
N LYS A 128 -22.50 16.98 -2.63
CA LYS A 128 -22.26 16.93 -1.17
C LYS A 128 -23.51 16.57 -0.37
N GLU A 129 -24.67 17.16 -0.72
CA GLU A 129 -25.94 16.89 -0.06
C GLU A 129 -26.34 15.41 -0.13
N ARG A 130 -26.09 14.77 -1.29
CA ARG A 130 -26.38 13.34 -1.49
C ARG A 130 -25.50 12.43 -0.62
N TRP A 131 -24.32 12.92 -0.27
CA TRP A 131 -23.35 12.20 0.56
C TRP A 131 -23.39 12.61 2.03
N PHE A 132 -24.35 13.46 2.42
CA PHE A 132 -24.42 14.06 3.76
C PHE A 132 -23.10 14.73 4.16
N LEU A 133 -22.34 15.21 3.18
CA LEU A 133 -21.10 15.91 3.41
C LEU A 133 -21.39 17.41 3.48
N GLU A 134 -20.71 18.08 4.39
CA GLU A 134 -20.72 19.53 4.49
C GLU A 134 -19.53 20.10 3.72
N ASP A 135 -19.39 21.42 3.75
CA ASP A 135 -18.30 22.09 3.03
C ASP A 135 -16.92 21.70 3.60
N VAL A 136 -15.87 21.94 2.82
CA VAL A 136 -14.45 21.63 3.12
C VAL A 136 -13.96 22.24 4.44
N ASN A 137 -14.69 23.21 4.99
CA ASN A 137 -14.41 23.84 6.27
C ASN A 137 -14.84 22.99 7.48
N LYS A 138 -15.70 21.96 7.29
CA LYS A 138 -16.04 21.02 8.35
C LYS A 138 -14.88 20.07 8.60
N CYS A 139 -14.47 19.99 9.86
CA CYS A 139 -13.47 19.04 10.31
C CYS A 139 -14.12 17.67 10.51
N TYR A 140 -13.88 16.73 9.59
CA TYR A 140 -14.15 15.31 9.82
C TYR A 140 -12.93 14.66 10.46
N ALA A 141 -13.13 13.63 11.31
CA ALA A 141 -12.04 13.01 12.06
C ALA A 141 -10.92 12.48 11.15
N TYR A 142 -11.28 11.85 10.02
CA TYR A 142 -10.32 11.26 9.10
C TYR A 142 -9.64 12.25 8.15
N THR A 143 -10.22 13.44 7.91
CA THR A 143 -9.59 14.45 7.05
C THR A 143 -8.90 15.56 7.83
N GLY A 144 -9.20 15.66 9.13
CA GLY A 144 -8.69 16.67 10.05
C GLY A 144 -9.08 18.10 9.67
N ALA A 145 -8.53 19.06 10.40
CA ALA A 145 -8.73 20.50 10.17
C ALA A 145 -7.78 21.05 9.08
N ASN A 146 -7.61 20.33 7.97
CA ASN A 146 -6.60 20.70 6.97
C ASN A 146 -7.05 21.89 6.10
N LYS A 147 -6.21 22.93 6.03
CA LYS A 147 -6.44 24.17 5.26
C LYS A 147 -5.79 24.18 3.87
N THR A 148 -5.20 23.05 3.44
CA THR A 148 -4.53 22.95 2.13
C THR A 148 -5.58 22.96 1.02
N ILE A 149 -5.61 24.05 0.26
CA ILE A 149 -6.59 24.30 -0.81
C ILE A 149 -6.17 23.81 -2.20
N LYS A 150 -4.89 23.45 -2.38
CA LYS A 150 -4.32 23.03 -3.66
C LYS A 150 -3.27 21.95 -3.47
N ILE A 151 -3.24 20.99 -4.39
CA ILE A 151 -2.18 19.99 -4.56
C ILE A 151 -1.62 20.17 -5.97
N GLU A 152 -0.30 20.33 -6.09
CA GLU A 152 0.39 20.59 -7.36
C GLU A 152 -0.20 21.80 -8.13
N GLY A 153 -0.56 22.86 -7.40
CA GLY A 153 -1.12 24.08 -7.99
C GLY A 153 -2.58 23.98 -8.47
N MET A 154 -3.22 22.82 -8.35
CA MET A 154 -4.60 22.56 -8.76
C MET A 154 -5.52 22.37 -7.54
N SER A 155 -6.77 22.86 -7.63
CA SER A 155 -7.76 22.69 -6.57
C SER A 155 -8.29 21.25 -6.53
N ASP A 156 -8.68 20.79 -5.35
CA ASP A 156 -9.28 19.46 -5.16
C ASP A 156 -10.55 19.27 -6.02
N SER A 157 -11.33 20.32 -6.26
CA SER A 157 -12.50 20.28 -7.16
C SER A 157 -12.12 19.98 -8.62
N LYS A 158 -11.02 20.57 -9.12
CA LYS A 158 -10.53 20.30 -10.48
C LYS A 158 -9.92 18.90 -10.59
N HIS A 159 -9.21 18.47 -9.55
CA HIS A 159 -8.74 17.09 -9.45
C HIS A 159 -9.91 16.10 -9.45
N PHE A 160 -11.02 16.41 -8.76
CA PHE A 160 -12.21 15.56 -8.77
C PHE A 160 -12.83 15.41 -10.17
N GLU A 161 -12.91 16.49 -10.96
CA GLU A 161 -13.38 16.40 -12.35
C GLU A 161 -12.46 15.53 -13.22
N ARG A 162 -11.15 15.61 -13.01
CA ARG A 162 -10.18 14.71 -13.68
C ARG A 162 -10.38 13.26 -13.26
N THR A 163 -10.59 12.99 -11.97
CA THR A 163 -10.88 11.65 -11.45
C THR A 163 -12.14 11.07 -12.07
N LYS A 164 -13.26 11.82 -12.13
CA LYS A 164 -14.50 11.37 -12.80
C LYS A 164 -14.29 11.06 -14.29
N THR A 165 -13.53 11.91 -14.98
CA THR A 165 -13.21 11.72 -16.40
C THR A 165 -12.39 10.44 -16.60
N ALA A 166 -11.34 10.25 -15.79
CA ALA A 166 -10.47 9.09 -15.90
C ALA A 166 -11.18 7.78 -15.52
N LEU A 167 -12.08 7.79 -14.52
CA LEU A 167 -12.95 6.65 -14.21
C LEU A 167 -13.81 6.26 -15.42
N GLY A 168 -14.34 7.26 -16.14
CA GLY A 168 -15.08 7.02 -17.39
C GLY A 168 -14.23 6.39 -18.49
N LEU A 169 -12.95 6.77 -18.61
CA LEU A 169 -12.02 6.22 -19.62
C LEU A 169 -11.75 4.72 -19.42
N ILE A 170 -11.73 4.24 -18.17
CA ILE A 170 -11.56 2.80 -17.85
C ILE A 170 -12.89 2.03 -17.79
N GLY A 171 -13.99 2.65 -18.22
CA GLY A 171 -15.29 2.00 -18.33
C GLY A 171 -16.15 2.02 -17.06
N VAL A 172 -15.79 2.82 -16.04
CA VAL A 172 -16.68 3.04 -14.88
C VAL A 172 -17.78 4.02 -15.25
N THR A 173 -19.00 3.51 -15.37
CA THR A 173 -20.21 4.29 -15.69
C THR A 173 -20.52 5.34 -14.63
N LYS A 174 -21.29 6.37 -14.97
CA LYS A 174 -21.65 7.45 -14.02
C LYS A 174 -22.38 6.90 -12.79
N GLU A 175 -23.20 5.87 -12.97
CA GLU A 175 -23.93 5.19 -11.92
C GLU A 175 -22.98 4.43 -10.98
N GLN A 176 -21.98 3.74 -11.53
CA GLN A 176 -20.95 3.08 -10.73
C GLN A 176 -20.06 4.09 -9.99
N GLN A 177 -19.71 5.21 -10.63
CA GLN A 177 -18.96 6.29 -10.00
C GLN A 177 -19.72 6.87 -8.79
N GLN A 178 -21.03 7.08 -8.94
CA GLN A 178 -21.87 7.55 -7.84
C GLN A 178 -21.83 6.60 -6.64
N VAL A 179 -21.95 5.28 -6.89
CA VAL A 179 -21.88 4.27 -5.82
C VAL A 179 -20.50 4.25 -5.16
N LEU A 180 -19.42 4.37 -5.94
CA LEU A 180 -18.05 4.45 -5.43
C LEU A 180 -17.87 5.66 -4.49
N PHE A 181 -18.34 6.84 -4.91
CA PHE A 181 -18.23 8.05 -4.09
C PHE A 181 -19.12 8.00 -2.84
N GLU A 182 -20.29 7.38 -2.91
CA GLU A 182 -21.13 7.13 -1.73
C GLU A 182 -20.42 6.22 -0.72
N VAL A 183 -19.73 5.18 -1.16
CA VAL A 183 -18.95 4.29 -0.28
C VAL A 183 -17.80 5.05 0.38
N LEU A 184 -17.05 5.87 -0.36
CA LEU A 184 -15.98 6.70 0.19
C LEU A 184 -16.49 7.74 1.20
N ALA A 185 -17.62 8.38 0.91
CA ALA A 185 -18.29 9.26 1.88
C ALA A 185 -18.75 8.49 3.12
N GLY A 186 -19.21 7.24 2.94
CA GLY A 186 -19.50 6.32 4.04
C GLY A 186 -18.29 6.09 4.96
N VAL A 187 -17.08 5.95 4.39
CA VAL A 187 -15.83 5.85 5.18
C VAL A 187 -15.57 7.13 5.99
N ILE A 188 -15.80 8.32 5.42
CA ILE A 188 -15.69 9.59 6.17
C ILE A 188 -16.65 9.59 7.37
N HIS A 189 -17.91 9.19 7.16
CA HIS A 189 -18.92 9.14 8.24
C HIS A 189 -18.66 8.03 9.26
N LEU A 190 -18.01 6.92 8.89
CA LEU A 190 -17.54 5.92 9.86
C LEU A 190 -16.60 6.54 10.90
N GLY A 191 -15.75 7.48 10.49
CA GLY A 191 -14.90 8.25 11.42
C GLY A 191 -15.65 9.23 12.32
N GLN A 192 -16.97 9.34 12.20
CA GLN A 192 -17.82 10.22 13.03
C GLN A 192 -18.72 9.44 14.01
N LEU A 193 -18.53 8.12 14.09
CA LEU A 193 -19.20 7.30 15.09
C LEU A 193 -18.66 7.64 16.47
N GLU A 194 -19.58 7.80 17.41
CA GLU A 194 -19.27 7.95 18.82
C GLU A 194 -19.70 6.68 19.54
N ILE A 195 -18.78 6.06 20.28
CA ILE A 195 -19.03 4.88 21.09
C ILE A 195 -19.07 5.27 22.56
N GLN A 196 -20.08 4.77 23.27
CA GLN A 196 -20.20 4.92 24.72
C GLN A 196 -20.05 3.57 25.43
N SER A 197 -19.49 3.60 26.63
CA SER A 197 -19.37 2.42 27.49
C SER A 197 -20.70 2.08 28.15
N LYS A 198 -20.95 0.79 28.34
CA LYS A 198 -22.11 0.25 29.05
C LYS A 198 -21.66 -0.81 30.07
N ASN A 199 -22.55 -1.18 30.99
CA ASN A 199 -22.34 -2.27 31.95
C ASN A 199 -20.97 -2.22 32.64
N ASN A 200 -20.70 -1.13 33.37
CA ASN A 200 -19.42 -0.90 34.08
C ASN A 200 -18.16 -1.00 33.21
N ASN A 201 -18.20 -0.50 31.97
CA ASN A 201 -17.10 -0.50 30.98
C ASN A 201 -16.72 -1.89 30.45
N GLU A 202 -17.59 -2.90 30.61
CA GLU A 202 -17.40 -4.22 30.01
C GLU A 202 -18.06 -4.35 28.64
N GLU A 203 -18.97 -3.43 28.29
CA GLU A 203 -19.68 -3.41 27.02
C GLU A 203 -19.60 -2.03 26.36
N SER A 204 -19.99 -1.97 25.08
CA SER A 204 -20.06 -0.75 24.30
C SER A 204 -21.31 -0.73 23.43
N GLU A 205 -21.76 0.47 23.09
CA GLU A 205 -22.83 0.70 22.13
C GLU A 205 -22.56 2.00 21.35
N ILE A 206 -23.16 2.14 20.17
CA ILE A 206 -23.12 3.41 19.44
C ILE A 206 -24.00 4.40 20.22
N VAL A 207 -23.51 5.64 20.39
CA VAL A 207 -24.30 6.69 21.04
C VAL A 207 -25.66 6.82 20.36
N PRO A 208 -26.78 6.81 21.12
CA PRO A 208 -28.11 6.97 20.55
C PRO A 208 -28.22 8.21 19.66
N ASP A 209 -28.93 8.08 18.55
CA ASP A 209 -29.11 9.14 17.56
C ASP A 209 -27.84 9.68 16.89
N ASN A 210 -26.68 9.02 17.03
CA ASN A 210 -25.43 9.43 16.38
C ASN A 210 -25.60 9.63 14.86
N GLN A 211 -25.41 10.88 14.41
CA GLN A 211 -25.64 11.26 13.02
C GLN A 211 -24.62 10.63 12.07
N GLY A 212 -23.38 10.41 12.51
CA GLY A 212 -22.34 9.71 11.75
C GLY A 212 -22.78 8.29 11.39
N ALA A 213 -23.31 7.55 12.36
CA ALA A 213 -23.84 6.20 12.16
C ALA A 213 -25.02 6.18 11.19
N LYS A 214 -25.98 7.12 11.33
CA LYS A 214 -27.12 7.26 10.42
C LYS A 214 -26.68 7.54 8.98
N ASN A 215 -25.70 8.42 8.79
CA ASN A 215 -25.18 8.75 7.47
C ASN A 215 -24.37 7.60 6.86
N ALA A 216 -23.46 7.00 7.64
CA ALA A 216 -22.63 5.89 7.22
C ALA A 216 -23.47 4.67 6.80
N THR A 217 -24.45 4.28 7.62
CA THR A 217 -25.33 3.13 7.34
C THR A 217 -26.15 3.32 6.06
N LYS A 218 -26.70 4.52 5.84
CA LYS A 218 -27.41 4.87 4.61
C LYS A 218 -26.52 4.81 3.37
N LEU A 219 -25.30 5.35 3.46
CA LEU A 219 -24.34 5.38 2.35
C LEU A 219 -23.71 4.01 2.06
N LEU A 220 -23.55 3.16 3.07
CA LEU A 220 -23.01 1.81 2.94
C LEU A 220 -24.11 0.76 2.70
N GLY A 221 -25.39 1.14 2.76
CA GLY A 221 -26.51 0.22 2.51
C GLY A 221 -26.64 -0.88 3.56
N ILE A 222 -26.42 -0.57 4.83
CA ILE A 222 -26.53 -1.49 5.98
C ILE A 222 -27.48 -0.91 7.04
N SER A 223 -27.94 -1.72 8.00
CA SER A 223 -28.73 -1.21 9.14
C SER A 223 -27.82 -0.80 10.30
N THR A 224 -28.27 0.17 11.10
CA THR A 224 -27.56 0.60 12.33
C THR A 224 -27.43 -0.54 13.33
N GLU A 225 -28.45 -1.40 13.45
CA GLU A 225 -28.43 -2.57 14.34
C GLU A 225 -27.32 -3.56 13.96
N ASN A 226 -27.18 -3.84 12.65
CA ASN A 226 -26.15 -4.75 12.17
C ASN A 226 -24.75 -4.12 12.29
N LEU A 227 -24.64 -2.81 12.09
CA LEU A 227 -23.39 -2.07 12.29
C LEU A 227 -22.95 -2.14 13.76
N GLU A 228 -23.84 -1.79 14.70
CA GLU A 228 -23.56 -1.83 16.13
C GLU A 228 -23.19 -3.25 16.57
N LYS A 229 -23.96 -4.26 16.15
CA LYS A 229 -23.66 -5.65 16.47
C LYS A 229 -22.26 -6.05 16.01
N ALA A 230 -21.84 -5.67 14.81
CA ALA A 230 -20.53 -6.03 14.27
C ALA A 230 -19.37 -5.25 14.90
N LEU A 231 -19.62 -4.03 15.40
CA LEU A 231 -18.61 -3.18 16.03
C LEU A 231 -18.46 -3.46 17.54
N CYS A 232 -19.56 -3.76 18.23
CA CYS A 232 -19.63 -3.84 19.69
C CYS A 232 -19.71 -5.28 20.21
N SER A 233 -19.77 -6.29 19.33
CA SER A 233 -19.81 -7.69 19.73
C SER A 233 -19.11 -8.62 18.74
N ARG A 234 -18.78 -9.82 19.18
CA ARG A 234 -18.20 -10.89 18.35
C ARG A 234 -18.91 -12.20 18.58
N GLN A 235 -19.08 -12.98 17.52
CA GLN A 235 -19.52 -14.37 17.63
C GLN A 235 -18.33 -15.29 17.90
N ILE A 236 -18.29 -15.93 19.06
CA ILE A 236 -17.23 -16.87 19.46
C ILE A 236 -17.81 -18.29 19.46
N ALA A 237 -17.11 -19.22 18.79
CA ALA A 237 -17.43 -20.63 18.88
C ALA A 237 -16.79 -21.23 20.15
N VAL A 238 -17.60 -21.64 21.12
CA VAL A 238 -17.16 -22.28 22.36
C VAL A 238 -17.82 -23.65 22.43
N ALA A 239 -17.00 -24.72 22.42
CA ALA A 239 -17.46 -26.10 22.52
C ALA A 239 -18.54 -26.51 21.48
N GLY A 240 -18.59 -25.85 20.32
CA GLY A 240 -19.57 -26.10 19.26
C GLY A 240 -20.73 -25.10 19.21
N ASP A 241 -20.96 -24.36 20.29
CA ASP A 241 -22.01 -23.33 20.37
C ASP A 241 -21.49 -21.95 19.99
N LYS A 242 -22.35 -21.12 19.39
CA LYS A 242 -22.05 -19.71 19.10
C LYS A 242 -22.49 -18.84 20.27
N VAL A 243 -21.52 -18.24 20.96
CA VAL A 243 -21.75 -17.31 22.06
C VAL A 243 -21.39 -15.90 21.61
N THR A 244 -22.22 -14.92 21.95
CA THR A 244 -21.92 -13.50 21.72
C THR A 244 -21.05 -12.99 22.86
N ALA A 245 -19.86 -12.49 22.53
CA ALA A 245 -19.02 -11.74 23.45
C ALA A 245 -19.09 -10.26 23.11
N PHE A 246 -19.37 -9.43 24.11
CA PHE A 246 -19.39 -7.98 23.94
C PHE A 246 -17.98 -7.39 23.99
N LEU A 247 -17.80 -6.27 23.30
CA LEU A 247 -16.54 -5.55 23.21
C LEU A 247 -16.59 -4.29 24.06
N LYS A 248 -15.44 -3.94 24.62
CA LYS A 248 -15.24 -2.67 25.32
C LYS A 248 -15.19 -1.51 24.32
N LYS A 249 -15.33 -0.28 24.84
CA LYS A 249 -15.38 0.94 24.01
C LYS A 249 -14.16 1.07 23.09
N ASP A 250 -12.96 0.92 23.63
CA ASP A 250 -11.69 0.95 22.91
C ASP A 250 -11.65 -0.08 21.78
N GLN A 251 -12.08 -1.30 22.06
CA GLN A 251 -12.13 -2.38 21.07
C GLN A 251 -13.15 -2.11 19.95
N ALA A 252 -14.27 -1.46 20.26
CA ALA A 252 -15.26 -1.06 19.26
C ALA A 252 -14.75 0.08 18.38
N GLU A 253 -14.03 1.05 18.95
CA GLU A 253 -13.35 2.12 18.21
C GLU A 253 -12.28 1.57 17.26
N GLU A 254 -11.51 0.56 17.70
CA GLU A 254 -10.59 -0.20 16.83
C GLU A 254 -11.34 -0.88 15.68
N CYS A 255 -12.52 -1.48 15.95
CA CYS A 255 -13.34 -2.12 14.91
C CYS A 255 -13.84 -1.13 13.86
N ILE A 256 -14.18 0.10 14.25
CA ILE A 256 -14.52 1.19 13.31
C ILE A 256 -13.32 1.45 12.39
N GLY A 257 -12.14 1.64 12.98
CA GLY A 257 -10.92 1.89 12.21
C GLY A 257 -10.57 0.72 11.27
N ALA A 258 -10.72 -0.51 11.73
CA ALA A 258 -10.49 -1.72 10.93
C ALA A 258 -11.46 -1.81 9.74
N LEU A 259 -12.74 -1.54 9.96
CA LEU A 259 -13.76 -1.52 8.90
C LEU A 259 -13.46 -0.43 7.85
N SER A 260 -13.14 0.79 8.29
CA SER A 260 -12.77 1.91 7.42
C SER A 260 -11.56 1.59 6.54
N LYS A 261 -10.49 1.03 7.13
CA LYS A 261 -9.28 0.57 6.43
C LYS A 261 -9.62 -0.51 5.39
N ALA A 262 -10.45 -1.49 5.76
CA ALA A 262 -10.82 -2.59 4.88
C ALA A 262 -11.66 -2.15 3.68
N ILE A 263 -12.66 -1.27 3.90
CA ILE A 263 -13.47 -0.71 2.80
C ILE A 263 -12.56 0.02 1.81
N TYR A 264 -11.67 0.90 2.30
CA TYR A 264 -10.78 1.66 1.44
C TYR A 264 -9.80 0.77 0.67
N SER A 265 -9.17 -0.20 1.36
CA SER A 265 -8.25 -1.16 0.74
C SER A 265 -8.95 -1.97 -0.37
N ASN A 266 -10.15 -2.48 -0.11
CA ASN A 266 -10.92 -3.24 -1.12
C ASN A 266 -11.35 -2.36 -2.31
N VAL A 267 -11.67 -1.08 -2.07
CA VAL A 267 -11.93 -0.10 -3.13
C VAL A 267 -10.67 0.15 -3.97
N PHE A 268 -9.52 0.29 -3.34
CA PHE A 268 -8.24 0.47 -4.04
C PHE A 268 -7.88 -0.75 -4.89
N ASP A 269 -8.00 -1.95 -4.34
CA ASP A 269 -7.77 -3.20 -5.07
C ASP A 269 -8.71 -3.34 -6.27
N TRP A 270 -10.01 -3.07 -6.07
CA TRP A 270 -10.99 -3.05 -7.15
C TRP A 270 -10.64 -2.02 -8.24
N LEU A 271 -10.15 -0.84 -7.86
CA LEU A 271 -9.73 0.18 -8.81
C LEU A 271 -8.57 -0.32 -9.67
N VAL A 272 -7.56 -0.94 -9.05
CA VAL A 272 -6.40 -1.53 -9.74
C VAL A 272 -6.85 -2.67 -10.67
N GLU A 273 -7.77 -3.53 -10.25
CA GLU A 273 -8.35 -4.60 -11.09
C GLU A 273 -9.14 -4.03 -12.28
N THR A 274 -9.92 -2.97 -12.05
CA THR A 274 -10.70 -2.30 -13.10
C THR A 274 -9.77 -1.63 -14.13
N ILE A 275 -8.70 -0.99 -13.66
CA ILE A 275 -7.64 -0.45 -14.50
C ILE A 275 -7.02 -1.55 -15.36
N ASN A 276 -6.60 -2.67 -14.74
CA ASN A 276 -5.99 -3.79 -15.45
C ASN A 276 -6.94 -4.38 -16.50
N THR A 277 -8.22 -4.57 -16.16
CA THR A 277 -9.22 -5.06 -17.11
C THR A 277 -9.37 -4.14 -18.34
N SER A 278 -9.17 -2.82 -18.18
CA SER A 278 -9.22 -1.88 -19.29
C SER A 278 -7.91 -1.77 -20.10
N LEU A 279 -6.76 -2.18 -19.54
CA LEU A 279 -5.44 -1.93 -20.14
C LEU A 279 -4.72 -3.21 -20.61
N GLU A 280 -5.01 -4.36 -20.02
CA GLU A 280 -4.27 -5.60 -20.22
C GLU A 280 -4.62 -6.27 -21.55
N ASN A 281 -3.60 -6.84 -22.21
CA ASN A 281 -3.73 -7.54 -23.48
C ASN A 281 -2.83 -8.79 -23.53
N ASP A 282 -3.01 -9.68 -22.55
CA ASP A 282 -2.23 -10.91 -22.40
C ASP A 282 -2.25 -11.81 -23.65
N LYS A 283 -3.33 -11.76 -24.44
CA LYS A 283 -3.44 -12.56 -25.67
C LYS A 283 -2.40 -12.14 -26.72
N LYS A 284 -2.15 -10.83 -26.86
CA LYS A 284 -1.18 -10.29 -27.82
C LYS A 284 0.23 -10.15 -27.25
N MET A 285 0.37 -10.13 -25.92
CA MET A 285 1.66 -9.98 -25.26
C MET A 285 2.63 -11.10 -25.66
N ARG A 286 3.87 -10.71 -25.98
CA ARG A 286 5.02 -11.59 -26.20
C ARG A 286 6.20 -11.21 -25.32
N TYR A 287 6.38 -9.91 -25.10
CA TYR A 287 7.43 -9.37 -24.25
C TYR A 287 6.86 -8.30 -23.31
N HIS A 288 7.59 -7.96 -22.26
CA HIS A 288 7.26 -6.82 -21.42
C HIS A 288 8.47 -6.03 -20.95
N VAL A 289 8.23 -4.75 -20.67
CA VAL A 289 9.12 -3.88 -19.89
C VAL A 289 8.40 -3.53 -18.60
N GLY A 290 8.93 -4.02 -17.48
CA GLY A 290 8.45 -3.70 -16.14
C GLY A 290 9.08 -2.40 -15.64
N ILE A 291 8.29 -1.54 -15.01
CA ILE A 291 8.75 -0.31 -14.38
C ILE A 291 8.34 -0.35 -12.93
N LEU A 292 9.31 -0.25 -12.02
CA LEU A 292 9.06 -0.24 -10.59
C LEU A 292 9.23 1.16 -10.02
N ASP A 293 8.14 1.69 -9.51
CA ASP A 293 8.03 2.96 -8.80
C ASP A 293 7.58 2.65 -7.37
N ILE A 294 8.54 2.61 -6.46
CA ILE A 294 8.30 2.25 -5.05
C ILE A 294 8.63 3.44 -4.16
N PHE A 295 8.09 3.41 -2.94
CA PHE A 295 8.50 4.31 -1.88
C PHE A 295 10.02 4.20 -1.65
N GLY A 296 10.63 5.35 -1.38
CA GLY A 296 12.04 5.39 -0.96
C GLY A 296 12.19 4.99 0.49
N PHE A 297 13.43 4.92 0.96
CA PHE A 297 13.74 4.79 2.38
C PHE A 297 13.04 5.89 3.21
N GLU A 298 12.41 5.51 4.31
CA GLU A 298 11.66 6.42 5.20
C GLU A 298 12.31 6.54 6.57
N HIS A 299 12.49 7.77 7.03
CA HIS A 299 12.95 8.07 8.38
C HIS A 299 12.24 9.32 8.91
N PHE A 300 11.32 9.10 9.84
CA PHE A 300 10.50 10.11 10.51
C PHE A 300 10.84 10.20 12.00
N LYS A 301 10.22 11.17 12.69
CA LYS A 301 10.33 11.30 14.16
C LYS A 301 9.73 10.09 14.88
N HIS A 302 8.64 9.55 14.34
CA HIS A 302 7.98 8.34 14.82
C HIS A 302 7.86 7.37 13.65
N ASN A 303 8.51 6.20 13.75
CA ASN A 303 8.47 5.16 12.73
C ASN A 303 7.74 3.95 13.32
N SER A 304 6.72 3.46 12.63
CA SER A 304 5.94 2.30 13.08
C SER A 304 6.13 1.11 12.12
N PHE A 305 5.22 0.14 12.17
CA PHE A 305 5.29 -1.11 11.41
C PHE A 305 5.34 -0.88 9.89
N GLU A 306 4.66 0.15 9.40
CA GLU A 306 4.63 0.53 7.99
C GLU A 306 6.01 0.97 7.50
N GLN A 307 6.68 1.87 8.24
CA GLN A 307 8.06 2.28 7.95
C GLN A 307 9.02 1.09 8.02
N PHE A 308 8.84 0.19 9.00
CA PHE A 308 9.63 -1.03 9.09
C PHE A 308 9.50 -1.90 7.83
N CYS A 309 8.27 -2.13 7.35
CA CYS A 309 8.02 -2.89 6.11
C CYS A 309 8.61 -2.20 4.87
N ILE A 310 8.47 -0.87 4.79
CA ILE A 310 9.02 -0.04 3.72
C ILE A 310 10.55 -0.12 3.68
N ASN A 311 11.21 0.06 4.82
CA ASN A 311 12.67 0.05 4.90
C ASN A 311 13.23 -1.36 4.70
N TYR A 312 12.56 -2.39 5.19
CA TYR A 312 12.88 -3.78 4.88
C TYR A 312 12.78 -4.09 3.38
N ALA A 313 11.72 -3.62 2.70
CA ALA A 313 11.62 -3.74 1.24
C ALA A 313 12.78 -3.04 0.52
N ASN A 314 13.18 -1.84 0.96
CA ASN A 314 14.34 -1.14 0.42
C ASN A 314 15.66 -1.90 0.67
N GLU A 315 15.81 -2.52 1.85
CA GLU A 315 16.97 -3.37 2.20
C GLU A 315 17.11 -4.55 1.21
N LYS A 316 16.01 -5.21 0.86
CA LYS A 316 16.01 -6.30 -0.13
C LYS A 316 16.35 -5.83 -1.53
N ILE A 317 15.91 -4.63 -1.89
CA ILE A 317 16.20 -4.04 -3.20
C ILE A 317 17.67 -3.66 -3.30
N GLN A 318 18.22 -3.08 -2.24
CA GLN A 318 19.65 -2.80 -2.13
C GLN A 318 20.46 -4.09 -2.24
N GLN A 319 20.06 -5.15 -1.53
CA GLN A 319 20.73 -6.46 -1.60
C GLN A 319 20.76 -6.99 -3.04
N LYS A 320 19.62 -6.97 -3.73
CA LYS A 320 19.51 -7.46 -5.12
C LYS A 320 20.37 -6.62 -6.07
N PHE A 321 20.32 -5.29 -5.93
CA PHE A 321 21.13 -4.37 -6.75
C PHE A 321 22.61 -4.67 -6.61
N THR A 322 23.10 -4.77 -5.37
CA THR A 322 24.47 -5.13 -5.06
C THR A 322 24.86 -6.45 -5.72
N GLN A 323 24.07 -7.52 -5.54
CA GLN A 323 24.32 -8.83 -6.14
C GLN A 323 24.37 -8.81 -7.69
N ASP A 324 23.44 -8.10 -8.33
CA ASP A 324 23.38 -8.02 -9.80
C ASP A 324 24.55 -7.24 -10.38
N VAL A 325 24.95 -6.14 -9.75
CA VAL A 325 26.14 -5.37 -10.14
C VAL A 325 27.38 -6.25 -10.03
N PHE A 326 27.59 -6.94 -8.91
CA PHE A 326 28.76 -7.82 -8.74
C PHE A 326 28.79 -8.94 -9.76
N LYS A 327 27.66 -9.60 -9.99
CA LYS A 327 27.58 -10.68 -10.97
C LYS A 327 27.90 -10.18 -12.38
N THR A 328 27.44 -8.99 -12.73
CA THR A 328 27.71 -8.37 -14.04
C THR A 328 29.20 -8.07 -14.20
N VAL A 329 29.81 -7.45 -13.19
CA VAL A 329 31.25 -7.11 -13.19
C VAL A 329 32.09 -8.39 -13.25
N GLN A 330 31.70 -9.45 -12.55
CA GLN A 330 32.39 -10.74 -12.62
C GLN A 330 32.37 -11.34 -14.04
N ILE A 331 31.20 -11.34 -14.70
CA ILE A 331 31.08 -11.84 -16.09
C ILE A 331 31.96 -11.04 -17.05
N GLU A 332 32.05 -9.71 -16.87
CA GLU A 332 32.89 -8.85 -17.70
C GLU A 332 34.38 -9.14 -17.50
N TYR A 333 34.83 -9.30 -16.25
CA TYR A 333 36.20 -9.66 -15.94
C TYR A 333 36.58 -11.03 -16.52
N GLU A 334 35.69 -12.03 -16.39
CA GLU A 334 35.88 -13.36 -16.98
C GLU A 334 35.95 -13.29 -18.52
N ALA A 335 35.10 -12.46 -19.16
CA ALA A 335 35.10 -12.28 -20.61
C ALA A 335 36.37 -11.58 -21.13
N GLU A 336 36.94 -10.67 -20.34
CA GLU A 336 38.19 -9.97 -20.66
C GLU A 336 39.45 -10.74 -20.23
N GLY A 337 39.29 -11.90 -19.58
CA GLY A 337 40.41 -12.72 -19.09
C GLY A 337 41.16 -12.09 -17.92
N ILE A 338 40.53 -11.17 -17.19
CA ILE A 338 41.09 -10.49 -16.02
C ILE A 338 40.91 -11.39 -14.79
N VAL A 339 42.00 -11.63 -14.05
CA VAL A 339 41.96 -12.42 -12.81
C VAL A 339 41.12 -11.69 -11.77
N TRP A 340 40.00 -12.29 -11.37
CA TRP A 340 39.15 -11.78 -10.31
C TRP A 340 39.88 -11.82 -8.96
N SER A 341 40.13 -10.65 -8.38
CA SER A 341 40.44 -10.52 -6.95
C SER A 341 39.14 -10.28 -6.18
N HIS A 342 38.95 -10.95 -5.05
CA HIS A 342 37.77 -10.74 -4.21
C HIS A 342 37.71 -9.27 -3.76
N ILE A 343 36.78 -8.50 -4.32
CA ILE A 343 36.45 -7.16 -3.86
C ILE A 343 35.55 -7.32 -2.63
N ASN A 344 36.04 -6.87 -1.47
CA ASN A 344 35.18 -6.74 -0.28
C ASN A 344 34.19 -5.59 -0.51
N PHE A 345 32.91 -5.87 -0.33
CA PHE A 345 31.85 -4.88 -0.43
C PHE A 345 30.98 -4.86 0.82
N ALA A 346 30.30 -3.74 1.05
CA ALA A 346 29.31 -3.63 2.11
C ALA A 346 28.04 -4.39 1.68
N ASP A 347 27.93 -5.65 2.10
CA ASP A 347 26.69 -6.42 2.04
C ASP A 347 25.81 -6.06 3.23
N ASN A 348 24.50 -6.04 3.04
CA ASN A 348 23.49 -5.79 4.06
C ASN A 348 22.81 -7.08 4.55
N GLN A 349 23.44 -8.23 4.28
CA GLN A 349 22.93 -9.55 4.68
C GLN A 349 22.76 -9.69 6.20
N ASP A 350 23.56 -8.99 6.99
CA ASP A 350 23.45 -8.92 8.45
C ASP A 350 22.11 -8.28 8.90
N VAL A 351 21.73 -7.15 8.30
CA VAL A 351 20.43 -6.49 8.50
C VAL A 351 19.29 -7.40 8.06
N ILE A 352 19.42 -8.04 6.89
CA ILE A 352 18.41 -8.97 6.38
C ILE A 352 18.24 -10.17 7.30
N SER A 353 19.32 -10.72 7.84
CA SER A 353 19.29 -11.85 8.77
C SER A 353 18.55 -11.52 10.07
N VAL A 354 18.78 -10.35 10.66
CA VAL A 354 18.01 -9.87 11.84
C VAL A 354 16.51 -9.80 11.55
N ILE A 355 16.12 -9.52 10.31
CA ILE A 355 14.71 -9.37 9.93
C ILE A 355 14.08 -10.73 9.58
N GLU A 356 14.74 -11.54 8.73
CA GLU A 356 14.17 -12.72 8.05
C GLU A 356 14.48 -14.06 8.70
N ASP A 357 15.56 -14.18 9.47
CA ASP A 357 16.01 -15.48 9.95
C ASP A 357 14.99 -16.11 10.90
N ARG A 358 15.19 -17.40 11.19
CA ARG A 358 14.28 -18.18 12.05
C ARG A 358 14.05 -17.54 13.42
N LEU A 359 15.03 -16.81 13.94
CA LEU A 359 14.95 -16.08 15.20
C LEU A 359 14.89 -14.55 15.00
N GLY A 360 14.67 -14.09 13.77
CA GLY A 360 14.57 -12.68 13.43
C GLY A 360 13.19 -12.07 13.71
N ILE A 361 13.06 -10.77 13.45
CA ILE A 361 11.90 -9.93 13.78
C ILE A 361 10.59 -10.52 13.24
N ILE A 362 10.56 -10.95 11.97
CA ILE A 362 9.33 -11.45 11.34
C ILE A 362 8.85 -12.74 12.02
N SER A 363 9.78 -13.65 12.31
CA SER A 363 9.48 -14.93 12.96
C SER A 363 8.93 -14.72 14.37
N LEU A 364 9.60 -13.87 15.16
CA LEU A 364 9.17 -13.56 16.53
C LEU A 364 7.84 -12.82 16.56
N LEU A 365 7.59 -11.94 15.59
CA LEU A 365 6.31 -11.24 15.45
C LEU A 365 5.17 -12.22 15.12
N ASN A 366 5.40 -13.19 14.24
CA ASN A 366 4.43 -14.27 13.97
C ASN A 366 4.13 -15.08 15.24
N ASP A 367 5.16 -15.43 16.01
CA ASP A 367 5.01 -16.18 17.25
C ASP A 367 4.22 -15.39 18.31
N GLU A 368 4.48 -14.09 18.44
CA GLU A 368 3.80 -13.25 19.44
C GLU A 368 2.33 -13.03 19.09
N VAL A 369 2.01 -12.87 17.81
CA VAL A 369 0.63 -12.76 17.32
C VAL A 369 -0.22 -13.98 17.68
N MET A 370 0.38 -15.18 17.74
CA MET A 370 -0.31 -16.43 18.07
C MET A 370 -0.42 -16.70 19.57
N ARG A 371 0.28 -15.95 20.41
CA ARG A 371 0.27 -16.15 21.86
C ARG A 371 -0.99 -15.54 22.49
N PRO A 372 -1.69 -16.27 23.38
CA PRO A 372 -2.89 -15.74 24.06
C PRO A 372 -2.66 -14.45 24.85
N LYS A 373 -1.43 -14.21 25.34
CA LYS A 373 -1.03 -12.99 26.07
C LYS A 373 0.12 -12.25 25.37
N GLY A 374 0.29 -12.48 24.07
CA GLY A 374 1.34 -11.81 23.32
C GLY A 374 1.08 -10.31 23.19
N ASN A 375 2.13 -9.51 23.36
CA ASN A 375 2.08 -8.04 23.30
C ASN A 375 3.39 -7.47 22.74
N ASP A 376 3.37 -6.20 22.32
CA ASP A 376 4.51 -5.55 21.67
C ASP A 376 5.75 -5.43 22.59
N GLU A 377 5.58 -5.19 23.90
CA GLU A 377 6.69 -5.15 24.87
C GLU A 377 7.40 -6.52 24.96
N SER A 378 6.62 -7.62 24.98
CA SER A 378 7.17 -8.97 25.02
C SER A 378 7.91 -9.35 23.73
N LEU A 379 7.51 -8.81 22.58
CA LEU A 379 8.24 -8.96 21.33
C LEU A 379 9.62 -8.30 21.42
N VAL A 380 9.68 -7.03 21.85
CA VAL A 380 10.94 -6.28 21.99
C VAL A 380 11.86 -6.91 23.04
N SER A 381 11.30 -7.41 24.14
CA SER A 381 12.09 -8.13 25.17
C SER A 381 12.73 -9.41 24.63
N LYS A 382 12.05 -10.16 23.75
CA LYS A 382 12.65 -11.35 23.12
C LYS A 382 13.72 -10.98 22.11
N LEU A 383 13.45 -9.97 21.28
CA LEU A 383 14.41 -9.45 20.30
C LEU A 383 15.71 -9.01 20.98
N SER A 384 15.60 -8.27 22.08
CA SER A 384 16.78 -7.80 22.83
C SER A 384 17.57 -8.92 23.49
N THR A 385 16.91 -10.02 23.86
CA THR A 385 17.58 -11.20 24.42
C THR A 385 18.31 -12.01 23.35
N ILE A 386 17.68 -12.18 22.19
CA ILE A 386 18.20 -12.99 21.08
C ILE A 386 19.35 -12.27 20.37
N HIS A 387 19.16 -10.99 20.03
CA HIS A 387 20.11 -10.20 19.23
C HIS A 387 21.01 -9.30 20.09
N LYS A 388 21.25 -9.67 21.37
CA LYS A 388 22.05 -8.87 22.31
C LYS A 388 23.49 -8.62 21.87
N ASP A 389 24.04 -9.52 21.04
CA ASP A 389 25.43 -9.51 20.58
C ASP A 389 25.57 -8.88 19.17
N GLU A 390 24.45 -8.53 18.52
CA GLU A 390 24.39 -7.98 17.14
C GLU A 390 24.21 -6.45 17.14
N LEU A 391 24.88 -5.78 18.08
CA LEU A 391 24.73 -4.32 18.33
C LEU A 391 25.20 -3.44 17.16
N ASP A 392 25.95 -4.02 16.22
CA ASP A 392 26.32 -3.36 14.99
C ASP A 392 25.14 -3.18 14.04
N VAL A 393 24.09 -4.02 14.17
CA VAL A 393 22.90 -4.05 13.31
C VAL A 393 21.65 -3.55 14.02
N ILE A 394 21.40 -4.04 15.23
CA ILE A 394 20.18 -3.74 16.00
C ILE A 394 20.49 -3.31 17.43
N VAL A 395 19.85 -2.23 17.87
CA VAL A 395 20.06 -1.61 19.18
C VAL A 395 18.72 -1.44 19.89
N PHE A 396 18.72 -1.66 21.21
CA PHE A 396 17.52 -1.53 22.04
C PHE A 396 17.72 -0.38 23.03
N PRO A 397 16.98 0.74 22.91
CA PRO A 397 17.10 1.88 23.80
C PRO A 397 16.81 1.50 25.26
N ARG A 398 17.70 1.84 26.21
CA ARG A 398 17.48 1.54 27.64
C ARG A 398 16.30 2.31 28.26
N THR A 399 15.90 3.40 27.62
CA THR A 399 14.82 4.29 28.08
C THR A 399 13.44 3.83 27.64
N SER A 400 13.33 2.85 26.74
CA SER A 400 12.05 2.35 26.24
C SER A 400 12.03 0.83 26.16
N ARG A 401 10.89 0.24 26.50
CA ARG A 401 10.68 -1.21 26.39
C ARG A 401 9.94 -1.61 25.12
N THR A 402 9.50 -0.63 24.34
CA THR A 402 8.71 -0.82 23.13
C THR A 402 9.45 -0.31 21.89
N GLN A 403 10.73 0.05 22.01
CA GLN A 403 11.52 0.53 20.88
C GLN A 403 12.68 -0.38 20.55
N PHE A 404 13.00 -0.44 19.26
CA PHE A 404 14.22 -1.04 18.73
C PHE A 404 14.71 -0.20 17.55
N THR A 405 16.02 -0.23 17.31
CA THR A 405 16.69 0.60 16.31
C THR A 405 17.46 -0.29 15.37
N ILE A 406 17.23 -0.18 14.06
CA ILE A 406 17.98 -0.93 13.04
C ILE A 406 18.90 0.04 12.30
N LYS A 407 20.14 -0.37 12.07
CA LYS A 407 21.10 0.33 11.22
C LYS A 407 20.98 -0.18 9.79
N HIS A 408 20.07 0.41 9.01
CA HIS A 408 19.86 0.08 7.60
C HIS A 408 20.98 0.61 6.71
N TYR A 409 21.07 0.13 5.47
CA TYR A 409 22.06 0.62 4.49
C TYR A 409 22.01 2.15 4.27
N ALA A 410 20.82 2.74 4.35
CA ALA A 410 20.59 4.17 4.11
C ALA A 410 20.57 5.02 5.39
N GLY A 411 20.59 4.41 6.58
CA GLY A 411 20.59 5.15 7.84
C GLY A 411 20.05 4.37 9.03
N THR A 412 20.26 4.92 10.22
CA THR A 412 19.75 4.35 11.47
C THR A 412 18.32 4.80 11.72
N VAL A 413 17.40 3.87 11.96
CA VAL A 413 15.98 4.16 12.20
C VAL A 413 15.51 3.48 13.47
N THR A 414 14.89 4.26 14.36
CA THR A 414 14.23 3.76 15.57
C THR A 414 12.75 3.55 15.29
N TYR A 415 12.26 2.34 15.59
CA TYR A 415 10.87 1.94 15.44
C TYR A 415 10.18 1.83 16.79
N GLU A 416 8.94 2.29 16.85
CA GLU A 416 8.00 2.09 17.95
C GLU A 416 7.17 0.83 17.66
N SER A 417 7.37 -0.21 18.48
CA SER A 417 6.71 -1.51 18.32
C SER A 417 5.25 -1.50 18.73
N LEU A 418 4.78 -0.48 19.46
CA LEU A 418 3.37 -0.40 19.86
C LEU A 418 2.43 -0.51 18.64
N GLY A 419 1.55 -1.51 18.67
CA GLY A 419 0.63 -1.82 17.58
C GLY A 419 1.21 -2.70 16.46
N PHE A 420 2.48 -3.14 16.54
CA PHE A 420 3.07 -4.05 15.54
C PHE A 420 2.28 -5.35 15.42
N LEU A 421 1.92 -5.98 16.54
CA LEU A 421 1.19 -7.25 16.52
C LEU A 421 -0.18 -7.11 15.85
N GLU A 422 -0.89 -6.03 16.12
CA GLU A 422 -2.21 -5.76 15.53
C GLU A 422 -2.07 -5.49 14.02
N LYS A 423 -1.16 -4.59 13.64
CA LYS A 423 -0.89 -4.26 12.24
C LYS A 423 -0.37 -5.45 11.44
N HIS A 424 0.36 -6.37 12.07
CA HIS A 424 0.84 -7.59 11.45
C HIS A 424 -0.27 -8.64 11.27
N LYS A 425 -1.21 -8.75 12.22
CA LYS A 425 -2.38 -9.62 12.08
C LYS A 425 -3.15 -9.28 10.81
N ASP A 426 -3.34 -7.98 10.53
CA ASP A 426 -4.04 -7.41 9.36
C ASP A 426 -5.27 -8.25 8.93
N ALA A 427 -6.00 -8.76 9.93
CA ALA A 427 -7.09 -9.69 9.77
C ALA A 427 -8.37 -8.97 10.17
N LEU A 428 -9.19 -8.62 9.19
CA LEU A 428 -10.53 -8.11 9.45
C LEU A 428 -11.35 -9.19 10.14
N LEU A 429 -12.07 -8.80 11.19
CA LEU A 429 -12.97 -9.72 11.89
C LEU A 429 -14.02 -10.26 10.89
N PRO A 430 -14.36 -11.57 10.96
CA PRO A 430 -15.37 -12.16 10.09
C PRO A 430 -16.70 -11.42 10.14
N ASP A 431 -17.11 -10.95 11.31
CA ASP A 431 -18.37 -10.21 11.50
C ASP A 431 -18.40 -8.88 10.73
N LEU A 432 -17.27 -8.16 10.68
CA LEU A 432 -17.13 -6.92 9.88
C LEU A 432 -17.15 -7.21 8.37
N SER A 433 -16.51 -8.31 7.94
CA SER A 433 -16.56 -8.74 6.53
C SER A 433 -17.98 -9.15 6.13
N ASN A 434 -18.66 -9.92 6.98
CA ASN A 434 -20.03 -10.37 6.75
C ASN A 434 -21.03 -9.21 6.73
N LEU A 435 -20.82 -8.16 7.55
CA LEU A 435 -21.61 -6.93 7.52
C LEU A 435 -21.59 -6.30 6.11
N MET A 436 -20.40 -6.17 5.51
CA MET A 436 -20.26 -5.59 4.17
C MET A 436 -20.82 -6.50 3.07
N ARG A 437 -20.68 -7.83 3.21
CA ARG A 437 -21.31 -8.81 2.31
C ARG A 437 -22.85 -8.79 2.40
N GLY A 438 -23.40 -8.37 3.54
CA GLY A 438 -24.83 -8.15 3.76
C GLY A 438 -25.38 -6.83 3.24
N SER A 439 -24.53 -5.95 2.69
CA SER A 439 -24.95 -4.65 2.17
C SER A 439 -25.97 -4.77 1.02
N SER A 440 -26.91 -3.83 0.95
CA SER A 440 -27.80 -3.66 -0.20
C SER A 440 -27.06 -3.13 -1.43
N LYS A 441 -25.86 -2.58 -1.28
CA LYS A 441 -25.02 -2.11 -2.38
C LYS A 441 -24.25 -3.28 -2.97
N GLN A 442 -24.61 -3.65 -4.20
CA GLN A 442 -23.93 -4.71 -4.95
C GLN A 442 -22.41 -4.50 -5.02
N PHE A 443 -21.97 -3.24 -5.15
CA PHE A 443 -20.54 -2.91 -5.18
C PHE A 443 -19.78 -3.38 -3.94
N LEU A 444 -20.30 -3.10 -2.73
CA LEU A 444 -19.69 -3.55 -1.48
C LEU A 444 -19.69 -5.07 -1.37
N ARG A 445 -20.77 -5.73 -1.77
CA ARG A 445 -20.82 -7.20 -1.80
C ARG A 445 -19.72 -7.77 -2.69
N THR A 446 -19.54 -7.23 -3.89
CA THR A 446 -18.54 -7.69 -4.85
C THR A 446 -17.12 -7.54 -4.31
N ILE A 447 -16.76 -6.38 -3.74
CA ILE A 447 -15.38 -6.13 -3.29
C ILE A 447 -15.03 -6.83 -1.96
N PHE A 448 -16.02 -7.36 -1.22
CA PHE A 448 -15.82 -8.15 0.00
C PHE A 448 -15.97 -9.67 -0.19
N VAL A 449 -16.19 -10.16 -1.42
CA VAL A 449 -16.18 -11.60 -1.71
C VAL A 449 -14.76 -12.16 -1.55
N GLU A 450 -14.64 -13.31 -0.91
CA GLU A 450 -13.38 -14.07 -0.88
C GLU A 450 -12.99 -14.49 -2.29
N LYS A 451 -11.86 -13.98 -2.78
CA LYS A 451 -11.34 -14.32 -4.11
C LYS A 451 -11.02 -15.81 -4.17
N VAL A 452 -11.81 -16.57 -4.94
CA VAL A 452 -11.57 -18.01 -5.18
C VAL A 452 -10.27 -18.15 -5.98
N GLY A 453 -9.24 -18.75 -5.38
CA GLY A 453 -7.90 -18.87 -5.97
C GLY A 453 -6.82 -18.07 -5.24
N SER A 454 -7.20 -17.20 -4.28
CA SER A 454 -6.29 -16.85 -3.18
C SER A 454 -6.03 -18.14 -2.41
N PRO A 455 -4.76 -18.54 -2.19
CA PRO A 455 -4.48 -19.74 -1.42
C PRO A 455 -5.22 -19.60 -0.10
N VAL A 456 -6.04 -20.60 0.25
CA VAL A 456 -6.66 -20.69 1.58
C VAL A 456 -5.54 -20.44 2.57
N MET A 457 -5.55 -19.23 3.13
CA MET A 457 -4.53 -18.76 4.04
C MET A 457 -4.67 -19.64 5.26
N SER A 458 -3.86 -20.70 5.34
CA SER A 458 -3.65 -21.38 6.60
C SER A 458 -3.34 -20.29 7.62
N ARG A 459 -3.88 -20.40 8.83
CA ARG A 459 -3.67 -19.50 10.00
C ARG A 459 -2.20 -19.20 10.35
N LYS A 460 -1.22 -19.56 9.52
CA LYS A 460 0.22 -19.51 9.76
C LYS A 460 1.00 -18.40 9.03
N LYS A 461 0.39 -17.55 8.19
CA LYS A 461 1.12 -16.46 7.51
C LYS A 461 0.34 -15.14 7.56
N ALA A 462 0.91 -14.17 8.26
CA ALA A 462 0.43 -12.79 8.35
C ALA A 462 0.51 -12.03 7.01
N THR A 463 -0.39 -11.07 6.82
CA THR A 463 -0.80 -10.52 5.51
C THR A 463 0.20 -9.51 4.92
N VAL A 464 0.76 -8.59 5.71
CA VAL A 464 1.65 -7.53 5.19
C VAL A 464 3.02 -8.06 4.75
N MET A 465 3.56 -9.03 5.49
CA MET A 465 4.82 -9.68 5.10
C MET A 465 4.69 -10.52 3.84
N LEU A 466 3.48 -10.98 3.49
CA LEU A 466 3.24 -11.64 2.20
C LEU A 466 3.38 -10.66 1.03
N GLU A 467 2.94 -9.41 1.18
CA GLU A 467 3.13 -8.39 0.14
C GLU A 467 4.61 -8.06 -0.06
N VAL A 468 5.39 -8.00 1.02
CA VAL A 468 6.86 -7.84 0.92
C VAL A 468 7.49 -9.06 0.25
N VAL A 469 7.07 -10.28 0.60
CA VAL A 469 7.54 -11.51 -0.05
C VAL A 469 7.10 -11.59 -1.52
N GLU A 470 5.93 -11.05 -1.88
CA GLU A 470 5.47 -11.00 -3.26
C GLU A 470 6.25 -9.97 -4.08
N LEU A 471 6.52 -8.80 -3.49
CA LEU A 471 7.45 -7.82 -4.04
C LEU A 471 8.83 -8.45 -4.25
N GLN A 472 9.34 -9.23 -3.28
CA GLN A 472 10.56 -10.01 -3.43
C GLN A 472 10.46 -10.99 -4.61
N LYS A 473 9.41 -11.79 -4.72
CA LYS A 473 9.25 -12.73 -5.86
C LYS A 473 9.27 -12.01 -7.19
N VAL A 474 8.69 -10.82 -7.25
CA VAL A 474 8.73 -9.97 -8.46
C VAL A 474 10.17 -9.50 -8.72
N LEU A 475 10.87 -8.98 -7.72
CA LEU A 475 12.28 -8.55 -7.80
C LEU A 475 13.24 -9.71 -8.16
N TRP A 476 13.03 -10.91 -7.60
CA TRP A 476 13.85 -12.10 -7.84
C TRP A 476 13.60 -12.73 -9.22
N ARG A 477 12.42 -12.53 -9.80
CA ARG A 477 12.15 -12.88 -11.20
C ARG A 477 12.83 -11.92 -12.18
N TRP A 478 13.37 -10.80 -11.71
CA TRP A 478 14.16 -9.90 -12.53
C TRP A 478 15.62 -10.36 -12.55
N GLN A 479 16.08 -10.76 -13.72
CA GLN A 479 17.47 -10.53 -14.06
C GLN A 479 17.59 -9.04 -14.32
N MET A 480 18.24 -8.28 -13.43
CA MET A 480 18.74 -6.98 -13.88
C MET A 480 19.81 -7.30 -14.92
N LEU A 481 19.42 -7.20 -16.19
CA LEU A 481 20.39 -7.10 -17.25
C LEU A 481 21.03 -5.73 -17.09
N ALA A 482 22.25 -5.71 -16.59
CA ALA A 482 23.15 -4.58 -16.72
C ALA A 482 24.23 -4.83 -17.77
N PRO A 483 23.99 -5.36 -19.00
CA PRO A 483 25.10 -5.74 -19.86
C PRO A 483 25.68 -4.53 -20.61
N ASN A 484 25.14 -3.31 -20.45
CA ASN A 484 25.50 -2.16 -21.28
C ASN A 484 25.37 -0.79 -20.58
N LEU A 485 25.61 -0.70 -19.27
CA LEU A 485 25.89 0.59 -18.64
C LEU A 485 27.33 1.01 -19.03
N ARG A 486 27.54 1.32 -20.32
CA ARG A 486 28.68 2.13 -20.73
C ARG A 486 28.46 3.50 -20.10
N THR A 487 29.07 3.73 -18.95
CA THR A 487 29.43 5.08 -18.54
C THR A 487 30.32 5.64 -19.64
N THR A 488 29.74 6.40 -20.57
CA THR A 488 30.48 7.37 -21.35
C THR A 488 30.98 8.44 -20.39
N LEU A 489 32.06 8.14 -19.67
CA LEU A 489 32.99 9.15 -19.23
C LEU A 489 33.66 9.67 -20.50
N THR A 490 33.04 10.67 -21.11
CA THR A 490 33.74 11.51 -22.09
C THR A 490 34.83 12.23 -21.32
N SER A 491 36.06 11.77 -21.48
CA SER A 491 37.24 12.58 -21.19
C SER A 491 37.21 13.81 -22.08
N SER A 492 37.04 14.97 -21.47
CA SER A 492 37.50 16.25 -21.99
C SER A 492 38.41 16.89 -20.96
#